data_AF-A0A6G4VMG8-F1
#
_entry.id   AF-A0A6G4VMG8-F1
#
_cell.length_a   1.000
_cell.length_b   1.000
_cell.length_c   1.000
_cell.angle_alpha   90.00
_cell.angle_beta   90.00
_cell.angle_gamma   90.00
#
_symmetry.space_group_name_H-M   'P 1'
#
loop_
_entity.id
_entity.type
_entity.pdbx_description
1 polymer ?
#
loop_
_entity_poly.entity_id
_entity_poly.type
_entity_poly.pdbx_seq_one_letter_code
_entity_poly.pdbx_strand_id
1 'polypeptide(L)'
;RVPPGAHHGKLRGTKLAVVRTGRDSVIAFEARGRVGNDGAVCSQGVLVYRVRSETVSGSGPIEVLDAHPASAACWEDSVYPPLADAPIGLGESFTVPGEGVRIEVENRTASGAWTVTVSSG
;
A
#
# COMPACT_ATOMS: atom_id res chain seq x y z
N ARG A 1 -26.83 -2.42 -26.71
CA ARG A 1 -26.15 -3.73 -26.64
C ARG A 1 -24.92 -3.55 -25.75
N VAL A 2 -25.02 -3.93 -24.47
CA VAL A 2 -23.94 -3.85 -23.47
C VAL A 2 -23.06 -5.11 -23.64
N PRO A 3 -21.72 -4.99 -23.69
CA PRO A 3 -20.86 -6.17 -23.86
C PRO A 3 -20.94 -7.06 -22.60
N PRO A 4 -21.00 -8.39 -22.76
CA PRO A 4 -20.98 -9.31 -21.63
C PRO A 4 -19.57 -9.38 -21.06
N GLY A 5 -19.39 -8.94 -19.81
CA GLY A 5 -18.10 -9.04 -19.12
C GLY A 5 -17.88 -8.06 -17.97
N ALA A 6 -18.91 -7.70 -17.20
CA ALA A 6 -18.69 -7.08 -15.90
C ALA A 6 -18.20 -8.16 -14.92
N HIS A 7 -16.90 -8.46 -14.97
CA HIS A 7 -16.24 -9.28 -13.97
C HIS A 7 -16.19 -8.49 -12.66
N HIS A 8 -17.21 -8.68 -11.82
CA HIS A 8 -17.18 -8.32 -10.42
C HIS A 8 -15.87 -8.88 -9.83
N GLY A 9 -15.00 -7.99 -9.37
CA GLY A 9 -13.62 -8.30 -9.00
C GLY A 9 -13.50 -9.39 -7.94
N LYS A 10 -13.41 -10.65 -8.36
CA LYS A 10 -12.85 -11.74 -7.56
C LYS A 10 -11.32 -11.74 -7.74
N LEU A 11 -10.65 -10.75 -7.16
CA LEU A 11 -9.23 -10.90 -6.86
C LEU A 11 -9.15 -11.81 -5.62
N ARG A 12 -9.20 -13.13 -5.83
CA ARG A 12 -8.94 -14.13 -4.78
C ARG A 12 -7.43 -14.16 -4.53
N GLY A 13 -6.96 -13.30 -3.64
CA GLY A 13 -5.59 -13.25 -3.14
C GLY A 13 -5.53 -12.37 -1.90
N THR A 14 -4.65 -12.68 -0.95
CA THR A 14 -4.41 -11.84 0.23
C THR A 14 -3.96 -10.47 -0.23
N LYS A 15 -4.77 -9.44 0.02
CA LYS A 15 -4.46 -8.06 -0.38
C LYS A 15 -3.79 -7.26 0.74
N LEU A 16 -3.94 -7.71 1.98
CA LEU A 16 -3.50 -7.01 3.18
C LEU A 16 -2.73 -7.98 4.09
N ALA A 17 -1.50 -7.62 4.42
CA ALA A 17 -0.72 -8.24 5.49
C ALA A 17 -0.58 -7.26 6.66
N VAL A 18 -0.50 -7.76 7.90
CA VAL A 18 -0.47 -6.92 9.10
C VAL A 18 0.58 -7.44 10.07
N VAL A 19 1.43 -6.55 10.56
CA VAL A 19 2.40 -6.81 11.63
C VAL A 19 1.97 -6.00 12.86
N ARG A 20 1.76 -6.68 13.99
CA ARG A 20 1.46 -6.02 15.26
C ARG A 20 2.74 -5.39 15.81
N THR A 21 2.71 -4.08 16.12
CA THR A 21 3.83 -3.37 16.74
C THR A 21 3.58 -2.98 18.20
N GLY A 22 2.33 -3.11 18.67
CA GLY A 22 1.95 -2.81 20.05
C GLY A 22 0.59 -3.40 20.43
N ARG A 23 0.09 -3.03 21.62
CA ARG A 23 -1.26 -3.42 22.08
C ARG A 23 -2.35 -2.79 21.21
N ASP A 24 -2.10 -1.55 20.81
CA ASP A 24 -3.00 -0.65 20.09
C ASP A 24 -2.46 -0.21 18.73
N SER A 25 -1.32 -0.74 18.28
CA SER A 25 -0.69 -0.36 17.02
C SER A 25 -0.33 -1.53 16.13
N VAL A 26 -0.51 -1.32 14.82
CA VAL A 26 -0.10 -2.24 13.77
C VAL A 26 0.50 -1.47 12.59
N ILE A 27 1.35 -2.16 11.83
CA ILE A 27 1.73 -1.79 10.48
C ILE A 27 1.00 -2.70 9.51
N ALA A 28 0.31 -2.12 8.54
CA ALA A 28 -0.40 -2.86 7.51
C ALA A 28 0.23 -2.61 6.13
N PHE A 29 0.22 -3.64 5.29
CA PHE A 29 0.80 -3.65 3.96
C PHE A 29 -0.28 -4.01 2.95
N GLU A 30 -0.61 -3.10 2.04
CA GLU A 30 -1.65 -3.32 1.03
C GLU A 30 -1.07 -3.37 -0.38
N ALA A 31 -1.34 -4.47 -1.08
CA ALA A 31 -1.02 -4.59 -2.50
C ALA A 31 -1.99 -3.76 -3.35
N ARG A 32 -1.47 -2.72 -4.02
CA ARG A 32 -2.22 -1.89 -4.98
C ARG A 32 -1.83 -2.21 -6.41
N GLY A 33 -2.83 -2.29 -7.27
CA GLY A 33 -2.57 -2.37 -8.70
C GLY A 33 -3.70 -1.86 -9.57
N ARG A 34 -3.42 -1.63 -10.86
CA ARG A 34 -4.34 -0.99 -11.81
C ARG A 34 -5.51 -1.88 -12.23
N VAL A 35 -6.36 -2.24 -11.28
CA VAL A 35 -7.49 -3.14 -11.45
C VAL A 35 -8.70 -2.61 -10.69
N GLY A 36 -9.89 -2.73 -11.29
CA GLY A 36 -11.13 -2.23 -10.68
C GLY A 36 -11.06 -0.73 -10.36
N ASN A 37 -11.37 -0.35 -9.12
CA ASN A 37 -11.37 1.04 -8.65
C ASN A 37 -9.99 1.71 -8.73
N ASP A 38 -8.92 0.94 -8.82
CA ASP A 38 -7.55 1.44 -8.95
C ASP A 38 -7.09 1.61 -10.41
N GLY A 39 -7.98 1.53 -11.40
CA GLY A 39 -7.59 1.61 -12.82
C GLY A 39 -6.76 2.85 -13.21
N ALA A 40 -6.97 3.96 -12.48
CA ALA A 40 -6.28 5.22 -12.70
C ALA A 40 -5.08 5.47 -11.75
N VAL A 41 -4.69 4.51 -10.89
CA VAL A 41 -3.56 4.77 -9.97
C VAL A 41 -2.27 5.06 -10.71
N CYS A 42 -1.53 6.03 -10.20
CA CYS A 42 -0.32 6.58 -10.79
C CYS A 42 0.88 5.66 -10.61
N SER A 43 0.91 5.00 -9.46
CA SER A 43 1.92 4.04 -9.06
C SER A 43 1.26 2.72 -8.67
N GLN A 44 2.01 1.63 -8.79
CA GLN A 44 1.62 0.32 -8.34
C GLN A 44 2.68 -0.21 -7.40
N GLY A 45 2.29 -1.00 -6.42
CA GLY A 45 3.22 -1.48 -5.42
C GLY A 45 2.52 -1.88 -4.15
N VAL A 46 3.26 -1.78 -3.06
CA VAL A 46 2.75 -2.09 -1.72
C VAL A 46 2.71 -0.82 -0.89
N LEU A 47 1.51 -0.40 -0.49
CA LEU A 47 1.31 0.70 0.45
C LEU A 47 1.60 0.23 1.87
N VAL A 48 2.15 1.13 2.69
CA VAL A 48 2.37 0.89 4.11
C VAL A 48 1.52 1.85 4.92
N TYR A 49 0.75 1.30 5.85
CA TYR A 49 -0.06 2.07 6.78
C TYR A 49 0.43 1.88 8.19
N ARG A 50 0.51 2.98 8.94
CA ARG A 50 0.54 2.95 10.38
C ARG A 50 -0.88 3.09 10.90
N VAL A 51 -1.30 2.14 11.73
CA VAL A 51 -2.64 2.12 12.33
C VAL A 51 -2.51 2.13 13.84
N ARG A 52 -3.24 3.04 14.50
CA ARG A 52 -3.27 3.20 15.96
C ARG A 52 -4.72 3.30 16.43
N SER A 53 -5.15 2.46 17.40
CA SER A 53 -6.55 2.44 17.87
C SER A 53 -6.88 3.53 18.87
N GLU A 54 -5.89 4.05 19.62
CA GLU A 54 -6.10 5.05 20.67
C GLU A 54 -5.81 6.50 20.23
N THR A 55 -5.71 6.77 18.93
CA THR A 55 -5.29 8.10 18.43
C THR A 55 -6.24 9.20 18.92
N VAL A 56 -5.70 10.09 19.77
CA VAL A 56 -6.39 11.28 20.26
C VAL A 56 -6.74 12.19 19.08
N SER A 57 -7.97 12.71 19.08
CA SER A 57 -8.64 13.52 18.06
C SER A 57 -7.74 14.27 17.06
N GLY A 58 -8.03 14.14 15.76
CA GLY A 58 -7.57 15.05 14.70
C GLY A 58 -6.66 14.42 13.64
N SER A 59 -5.73 13.54 14.04
CA SER A 59 -4.75 12.93 13.10
C SER A 59 -5.25 11.66 12.39
N GLY A 60 -6.42 11.15 12.78
CA GLY A 60 -6.99 9.91 12.25
C GLY A 60 -6.25 8.64 12.72
N PRO A 61 -6.93 7.50 12.82
CA PRO A 61 -6.32 6.25 13.28
C PRO A 61 -5.42 5.57 12.25
N ILE A 62 -5.33 6.11 11.03
CA ILE A 62 -4.61 5.52 9.88
C ILE A 62 -3.75 6.61 9.23
N GLU A 63 -2.46 6.34 9.09
CA GLU A 63 -1.49 7.16 8.39
C GLU A 63 -0.89 6.35 7.23
N VAL A 64 -0.93 6.90 6.02
CA VAL A 64 -0.20 6.33 4.87
C VAL A 64 1.25 6.81 4.94
N LEU A 65 2.19 5.87 4.95
CA LEU A 65 3.61 6.19 4.96
C LEU A 65 4.11 6.32 3.53
N ASP A 66 4.76 7.44 3.26
CA ASP A 66 5.38 7.73 1.98
C ASP A 66 6.74 7.02 1.87
N ALA A 67 6.86 6.05 0.97
CA ALA A 67 8.12 5.39 0.69
C ALA A 67 9.09 6.27 -0.12
N HIS A 68 8.60 7.34 -0.74
CA HIS A 68 9.33 8.21 -1.66
C HIS A 68 9.22 9.70 -1.27
N PRO A 69 9.61 10.10 -0.05
CA PRO A 69 9.39 11.46 0.48
C PRO A 69 10.12 12.59 -0.26
N ALA A 70 11.00 12.25 -1.22
CA ALA A 70 11.72 13.19 -2.06
C ALA A 70 11.13 13.34 -3.47
N SER A 71 10.05 12.61 -3.78
CA SER A 71 9.35 12.70 -5.06
C SER A 71 7.83 12.81 -4.85
N ALA A 72 7.14 12.95 -5.96
CA ALA A 72 5.69 12.98 -6.02
C ALA A 72 5.27 12.54 -7.43
N ALA A 73 4.04 12.05 -7.57
CA ALA A 73 3.46 11.71 -8.86
C ALA A 73 2.08 12.35 -9.07
N CYS A 74 1.60 12.32 -10.30
CA CYS A 74 0.24 12.76 -10.66
C CYS A 74 -0.15 14.14 -10.14
N TRP A 75 0.69 15.13 -10.43
CA TRP A 75 0.48 16.52 -10.05
C TRP A 75 -0.89 17.09 -10.47
N GLU A 76 -1.41 16.67 -11.63
CA GLU A 76 -2.68 17.16 -12.17
C GLU A 76 -3.90 16.30 -11.77
N ASP A 77 -3.69 15.02 -11.44
CA ASP A 77 -4.76 14.04 -11.24
C ASP A 77 -4.93 13.62 -9.77
N SER A 78 -3.96 13.95 -8.91
CA SER A 78 -3.99 13.59 -7.49
C SER A 78 -4.44 14.78 -6.63
N VAL A 79 -5.38 14.52 -5.73
CA VAL A 79 -5.75 15.46 -4.67
C VAL A 79 -4.57 15.71 -3.70
N TYR A 80 -3.65 14.75 -3.61
CA TYR A 80 -2.43 14.88 -2.80
C TYR A 80 -1.24 14.21 -3.51
N PRO A 81 -0.55 14.95 -4.40
CA PRO A 81 0.55 14.42 -5.22
C PRO A 81 1.68 13.70 -4.46
N PRO A 82 2.09 14.14 -3.25
CA PRO A 82 3.16 13.46 -2.51
C PRO A 82 2.85 12.02 -2.10
N LEU A 83 1.58 11.60 -2.02
CA LEU A 83 1.23 10.20 -1.74
C LEU A 83 0.89 9.39 -3.00
N ALA A 84 0.95 10.02 -4.17
CA ALA A 84 0.58 9.37 -5.42
C ALA A 84 1.64 8.35 -5.90
N ASP A 85 2.88 8.47 -5.42
CA ASP A 85 4.00 7.54 -5.59
C ASP A 85 4.42 6.86 -4.28
N ALA A 86 3.64 6.98 -3.20
CA ALA A 86 3.93 6.33 -1.92
C ALA A 86 4.12 4.79 -1.96
N PRO A 87 3.46 4.00 -2.84
CA PRO A 87 3.66 2.55 -2.87
C PRO A 87 5.11 2.15 -3.14
N ILE A 88 5.60 1.15 -2.40
CA ILE A 88 6.91 0.53 -2.62
C ILE A 88 6.84 -0.33 -3.88
N GLY A 89 7.73 -0.03 -4.84
CA GLY A 89 7.84 -0.67 -6.14
C GLY A 89 8.54 -2.02 -6.10
N LEU A 90 8.53 -2.73 -7.24
CA LEU A 90 9.23 -4.00 -7.39
C LEU A 90 10.75 -3.81 -7.27
N GLY A 91 11.39 -4.62 -6.44
CA GLY A 91 12.83 -4.57 -6.15
C GLY A 91 13.20 -3.54 -5.08
N GLU A 92 12.23 -2.78 -4.58
CA GLU A 92 12.46 -1.79 -3.53
C GLU A 92 12.23 -2.37 -2.14
N SER A 93 12.70 -1.62 -1.15
CA SER A 93 12.53 -1.94 0.26
C SER A 93 12.26 -0.69 1.06
N PHE A 94 11.54 -0.84 2.16
CA PHE A 94 11.20 0.26 3.04
C PHE A 94 11.31 -0.19 4.50
N THR A 95 11.93 0.67 5.32
CA THR A 95 12.01 0.47 6.77
C THR A 95 11.09 1.48 7.42
N VAL A 96 10.15 1.00 8.21
CA VAL A 96 9.11 1.83 8.79
C VAL A 96 9.74 2.74 9.86
N PRO A 97 9.68 4.07 9.71
CA PRO A 97 10.35 4.98 10.64
C PRO A 97 9.83 4.83 12.08
N GLY A 98 10.75 4.58 13.00
CA GLY A 98 10.44 4.40 14.43
C GLY A 98 9.81 3.05 14.78
N GLU A 99 9.75 2.10 13.84
CA GLU A 99 9.32 0.72 14.10
C GLU A 99 10.44 -0.24 13.71
N GLY A 100 10.52 -1.41 14.36
CA GLY A 100 11.45 -2.47 13.99
C GLY A 100 11.01 -3.27 12.76
N VAL A 101 10.21 -2.69 11.86
CA VAL A 101 9.54 -3.38 10.76
C VAL A 101 10.11 -2.94 9.41
N ARG A 102 10.44 -3.92 8.55
CA ARG A 102 10.94 -3.70 7.20
C ARG A 102 10.19 -4.58 6.20
N ILE A 103 9.99 -4.06 5.01
CA ILE A 103 9.39 -4.77 3.88
C ILE A 103 10.31 -4.70 2.66
N GLU A 104 10.34 -5.79 1.90
CA GLU A 104 11.02 -5.91 0.62
C GLU A 104 10.02 -6.48 -0.40
N VAL A 105 9.90 -5.83 -1.56
CA VAL A 105 8.98 -6.24 -2.62
C VAL A 105 9.76 -7.01 -3.68
N GLU A 106 9.69 -8.33 -3.62
CA GLU A 106 10.61 -9.20 -4.36
C GLU A 106 10.13 -9.55 -5.76
N ASN A 107 8.81 -9.72 -5.92
CA ASN A 107 8.25 -10.18 -7.19
C ASN A 107 6.83 -9.66 -7.43
N ARG A 108 6.49 -9.60 -8.71
CA ARG A 108 5.13 -9.42 -9.20
C ARG A 108 4.83 -10.45 -10.29
N THR A 109 3.81 -11.27 -10.08
CA THR A 109 3.40 -12.26 -11.07
C THR A 109 2.66 -11.61 -12.24
N ALA A 110 2.60 -12.31 -13.39
CA ALA A 110 1.79 -11.90 -14.53
C ALA A 110 0.28 -11.78 -14.21
N SER A 111 -0.19 -12.54 -13.21
CA SER A 111 -1.56 -12.46 -12.70
C SER A 111 -1.80 -11.28 -11.73
N GLY A 112 -0.75 -10.52 -11.40
CA GLY A 112 -0.83 -9.33 -10.55
C GLY A 112 -0.68 -9.60 -9.04
N ALA A 113 -0.24 -10.79 -8.64
CA ALA A 113 0.09 -11.07 -7.25
C ALA A 113 1.48 -10.50 -6.91
N TRP A 114 1.65 -10.03 -5.67
CA TRP A 114 2.92 -9.52 -5.16
C TRP A 114 3.52 -10.52 -4.17
N THR A 115 4.83 -10.74 -4.28
CA THR A 115 5.63 -11.44 -3.26
C THR A 115 6.37 -10.40 -2.46
N VAL A 116 6.23 -10.47 -1.14
CA VAL A 116 6.93 -9.58 -0.21
C VAL A 116 7.56 -10.39 0.90
N THR A 117 8.71 -9.92 1.37
CA THR A 117 9.30 -10.37 2.63
C THR A 117 9.13 -9.26 3.64
N VAL A 118 8.53 -9.61 4.79
CA VAL A 118 8.36 -8.68 5.91
C VAL A 118 9.15 -9.23 7.09
N SER A 119 10.00 -8.38 7.67
CA SER A 119 10.78 -8.69 8.87
C SER A 119 10.42 -7.73 10.00
N SER A 120 10.44 -8.25 11.22
CA SER A 120 10.19 -7.51 12.45
C SER A 120 11.17 -7.95 13.53
N GLY A 121 11.78 -6.98 14.23
CA GLY A 121 12.65 -7.19 15.39
C GLY A 121 11.92 -7.23 16.72
#